data_AF-G7ZJS1-F1
#
_entry.id   AF-G7ZJS1-F1
#
_cell.length_a   1.000
_cell.length_b   1.000
_cell.length_c   1.000
_cell.angle_alpha   90.00
_cell.angle_beta   90.00
_cell.angle_gamma   90.00
#
_symmetry.space_group_name_H-M   'P 1'
#
loop_
_entity.id
_entity.type
_entity.pdbx_description
1 polymer ?
#
loop_
_entity_poly.entity_id
_entity_poly.type
_entity_poly.pdbx_seq_one_letter_code
_entity_poly.pdbx_strand_id
1 'polypeptide(L)'
;MRAELNNGLIDFLKASPTPFHATATLVQHFEAAGFQRLDERDTWAIETGGRYFVTRNDSSIVAFRMGRQSPLTGGIRMVGAHTDSPCLRVKPQPELQRQGFWQLGVEVYGGALLAPWFDRDLSLAGRVTFRRDGKVESQLIDFKLPIAVIPNLAIHLNRTANEGWAINAQNELPPILAQVAGDERADFRALLTDQLAREHGLNADVVLDYELSFYDTQSAAVVGLNGDFLAGARLDNLLSCYAGMQALLNSESDETALLVCTDHEEVGSSSTCGADGAMLEQIVQRLLPSSEDYVRTIQKSLLTKPSTWGYRPTTLTAYTPTTPKNMTPIMVPSSTPGR
;
A
#
# COMPACT_ATOMS: atom_id res chain seq x y z
N MET A 1 7.31 -19.67 -13.80
CA MET A 1 6.06 -18.90 -13.93
C MET A 1 5.35 -18.61 -12.60
N ARG A 2 4.65 -19.55 -11.94
CA ARG A 2 3.93 -19.24 -10.67
C ARG A 2 4.85 -18.84 -9.51
N ALA A 3 5.94 -19.58 -9.31
CA ALA A 3 6.91 -19.28 -8.24
C ALA A 3 7.56 -17.90 -8.43
N GLU A 4 7.83 -17.50 -9.68
CA GLU A 4 8.37 -16.17 -10.00
C GLU A 4 7.36 -15.06 -9.67
N LEU A 5 6.07 -15.24 -10.00
CA LEU A 5 5.03 -14.29 -9.64
C LEU A 5 4.89 -14.16 -8.12
N ASN A 6 4.93 -15.26 -7.38
CA ASN A 6 4.85 -15.24 -5.92
C ASN A 6 6.07 -14.57 -5.29
N ASN A 7 7.28 -14.88 -5.77
CA ASN A 7 8.50 -14.25 -5.27
C ASN A 7 8.50 -12.74 -5.57
N GLY A 8 8.11 -12.35 -6.79
CA GLY A 8 7.99 -10.94 -7.14
C GLY A 8 6.91 -10.20 -6.32
N LEU A 9 5.81 -10.87 -5.95
CA LEU A 9 4.84 -10.31 -5.00
C LEU A 9 5.45 -10.13 -3.60
N ILE A 10 6.20 -11.10 -3.11
CA ILE A 10 6.88 -11.01 -1.81
C ILE A 10 7.85 -9.82 -1.81
N ASP A 11 8.63 -9.67 -2.87
CA ASP A 11 9.56 -8.54 -3.04
C ASP A 11 8.80 -7.20 -3.14
N PHE A 12 7.69 -7.17 -3.89
CA PHE A 12 6.82 -5.99 -4.00
C PHE A 12 6.25 -5.57 -2.64
N LEU A 13 5.71 -6.51 -1.85
CA LEU A 13 5.17 -6.25 -0.51
C LEU A 13 6.25 -5.74 0.45
N LYS A 14 7.46 -6.31 0.36
CA LYS A 14 8.61 -5.91 1.18
C LYS A 14 9.09 -4.50 0.84
N ALA A 15 9.12 -4.14 -0.44
CA ALA A 15 9.47 -2.81 -0.90
C ALA A 15 8.36 -1.76 -0.67
N SER A 16 7.17 -2.20 -0.26
CA SER A 16 5.96 -1.35 -0.17
C SER A 16 5.35 -1.33 1.24
N PRO A 17 6.07 -0.84 2.28
CA PRO A 17 5.52 -0.76 3.63
C PRO A 17 4.40 0.28 3.79
N THR A 18 4.32 1.28 2.90
CA THR A 18 3.30 2.35 2.94
C THR A 18 2.73 2.64 1.54
N PRO A 19 1.61 3.38 1.41
CA PRO A 19 1.06 3.77 0.10
C PRO A 19 2.06 4.53 -0.78
N PHE A 20 2.91 5.35 -0.15
CA PHE A 20 3.97 6.09 -0.84
C PHE A 20 5.03 5.15 -1.43
N HIS A 21 5.47 4.15 -0.65
CA HIS A 21 6.43 3.17 -1.12
C HIS A 21 5.83 2.21 -2.15
N ALA A 22 4.55 1.84 -2.00
CA ALA A 22 3.82 1.07 -3.01
C ALA A 22 3.78 1.80 -4.35
N THR A 23 3.44 3.08 -4.32
CA THR A 23 3.43 3.94 -5.51
C THR A 23 4.83 4.09 -6.10
N ALA A 24 5.85 4.35 -5.29
CA ALA A 24 7.23 4.45 -5.74
C ALA A 24 7.72 3.13 -6.39
N THR A 25 7.38 1.98 -5.82
CA THR A 25 7.71 0.67 -6.37
C THR A 25 7.01 0.43 -7.71
N LEU A 26 5.72 0.75 -7.81
CA LEU A 26 4.98 0.70 -9.09
C LEU A 26 5.61 1.60 -10.16
N VAL A 27 5.97 2.85 -9.79
CA VAL A 27 6.68 3.79 -10.67
C VAL A 27 7.98 3.17 -11.20
N GLN A 28 8.82 2.60 -10.34
CA GLN A 28 10.07 1.97 -10.74
C GLN A 28 9.85 0.85 -11.77
N HIS A 29 8.84 0.00 -11.57
CA HIS A 29 8.49 -1.06 -12.52
C HIS A 29 8.00 -0.51 -13.86
N PHE A 30 7.17 0.53 -13.84
CA PHE A 30 6.66 1.15 -15.07
C PHE A 30 7.75 1.87 -15.86
N GLU A 31 8.62 2.65 -15.18
CA GLU A 31 9.78 3.31 -15.81
C GLU A 31 10.74 2.28 -16.41
N ALA A 32 11.05 1.20 -15.68
CA ALA A 32 11.89 0.11 -16.20
C ALA A 32 11.28 -0.58 -17.43
N ALA A 33 9.95 -0.56 -17.56
CA ALA A 33 9.23 -1.09 -18.72
C ALA A 33 8.99 -0.04 -19.83
N GLY A 34 9.61 1.15 -19.73
CA GLY A 34 9.55 2.21 -20.73
C GLY A 34 8.27 3.03 -20.71
N PHE A 35 7.49 3.00 -19.62
CA PHE A 35 6.40 3.96 -19.44
C PHE A 35 6.97 5.34 -19.12
N GLN A 36 6.36 6.37 -19.71
CA GLN A 36 6.72 7.75 -19.48
C GLN A 36 5.90 8.34 -18.32
N ARG A 37 6.59 8.94 -17.35
CA ARG A 37 5.93 9.75 -16.32
C ARG A 37 5.31 11.01 -16.93
N LEU A 38 4.06 11.28 -16.59
CA LEU A 38 3.35 12.50 -16.92
C LEU A 38 3.08 13.29 -15.65
N ASP A 39 3.32 14.60 -15.70
CA ASP A 39 2.97 15.52 -14.63
C ASP A 39 1.58 16.11 -14.87
N GLU A 40 0.73 16.12 -13.83
CA GLU A 40 -0.63 16.65 -13.96
C GLU A 40 -0.68 18.14 -14.28
N ARG A 41 0.39 18.88 -14.00
CA ARG A 41 0.50 20.33 -14.23
C ARG A 41 0.87 20.67 -15.67
N ASP A 42 1.42 19.71 -16.41
CA ASP A 42 1.91 19.92 -17.77
C ASP A 42 0.86 19.55 -18.82
N THR A 43 1.04 20.02 -20.05
CA THR A 43 0.29 19.52 -21.21
C THR A 43 0.81 18.15 -21.62
N TRP A 44 -0.07 17.25 -22.05
CA TRP A 44 0.31 15.88 -22.44
C TRP A 44 0.29 15.70 -23.95
N ALA A 45 1.35 15.12 -24.50
CA ALA A 45 1.39 14.61 -25.86
C ALA A 45 1.25 13.08 -25.81
N ILE A 46 0.03 12.60 -26.07
CA ILE A 46 -0.33 11.19 -25.98
C ILE A 46 -0.35 10.58 -27.37
N GLU A 47 0.39 9.49 -27.57
CA GLU A 47 0.52 8.82 -28.86
C GLU A 47 -0.12 7.43 -28.84
N THR A 48 -0.58 6.97 -30.00
CA THR A 48 -1.03 5.60 -30.22
C THR A 48 0.10 4.61 -29.91
N GLY A 49 -0.17 3.60 -29.09
CA GLY A 49 0.86 2.66 -28.62
C GLY A 49 1.71 3.17 -27.46
N GLY A 50 1.56 4.45 -27.08
CA GLY A 50 2.29 5.06 -25.97
C GLY A 50 1.93 4.46 -24.61
N ARG A 51 2.88 4.53 -23.69
CA ARG A 51 2.78 3.97 -22.33
C ARG A 51 3.13 5.07 -21.34
N TYR A 52 2.22 5.33 -20.41
CA TYR A 52 2.32 6.49 -19.54
C TYR A 52 1.84 6.17 -18.12
N PHE A 53 2.29 6.94 -17.15
CA PHE A 53 1.68 6.94 -15.83
C PHE A 53 1.67 8.33 -15.21
N VAL A 54 0.73 8.53 -14.31
CA VAL A 54 0.54 9.76 -13.54
C VAL A 54 0.47 9.39 -12.07
N THR A 55 1.18 10.13 -11.21
CA THR A 55 1.04 10.02 -9.75
C THR A 55 0.33 11.24 -9.18
N ARG A 56 -0.41 11.04 -8.09
CA ARG A 56 -1.00 12.13 -7.30
C ARG A 56 -0.73 11.89 -5.82
N ASN A 57 -0.32 12.94 -5.10
CA ASN A 57 0.15 12.86 -3.71
C ASN A 57 1.34 11.90 -3.49
N ASP A 58 1.93 11.36 -4.57
CA ASP A 58 2.89 10.25 -4.54
C ASP A 58 2.38 8.99 -3.82
N SER A 59 1.07 8.86 -3.60
CA SER A 59 0.43 7.72 -2.96
C SER A 59 -0.64 7.02 -3.81
N SER A 60 -1.04 7.65 -4.92
CA SER A 60 -1.88 7.06 -5.96
C SER A 60 -1.19 7.11 -7.31
N ILE A 61 -1.47 6.12 -8.15
CA ILE A 61 -0.95 6.01 -9.51
C ILE A 61 -2.04 5.52 -10.48
N VAL A 62 -2.08 6.16 -11.65
CA VAL A 62 -2.80 5.65 -12.82
C VAL A 62 -1.79 5.43 -13.93
N ALA A 63 -1.58 4.15 -14.27
CA ALA A 63 -0.73 3.75 -15.39
C ALA A 63 -1.59 3.29 -16.55
N PHE A 64 -1.21 3.64 -17.77
CA PHE A 64 -2.01 3.34 -18.95
C PHE A 64 -1.19 3.10 -20.21
N ARG A 65 -1.73 2.24 -21.06
CA ARG A 65 -1.26 2.02 -22.43
C ARG A 65 -2.35 2.47 -23.39
N MET A 66 -1.97 3.28 -24.37
CA MET A 66 -2.82 3.64 -25.49
C MET A 66 -2.82 2.51 -26.51
N GLY A 67 -3.98 1.92 -26.74
CA GLY A 67 -4.15 0.88 -27.76
C GLY A 67 -3.98 1.42 -29.17
N ARG A 68 -3.94 0.52 -30.16
CA ARG A 68 -4.04 0.89 -31.59
C ARG A 68 -5.47 1.25 -31.97
N GLN A 69 -6.44 0.61 -31.33
CA GLN A 69 -7.84 0.98 -31.47
C GLN A 69 -8.16 2.19 -30.60
N SER A 70 -8.78 3.20 -31.20
CA SER A 70 -9.21 4.41 -30.49
C SER A 70 -10.15 4.05 -29.32
N PRO A 71 -9.97 4.65 -28.11
CA PRO A 71 -10.90 4.49 -27.00
C PRO A 71 -12.35 4.83 -27.37
N LEU A 72 -12.57 5.74 -28.33
CA LEU A 72 -13.90 6.10 -28.83
C LEU A 72 -14.65 4.92 -29.43
N THR A 73 -13.92 3.95 -30.00
CA THR A 73 -14.48 2.77 -30.64
C THR A 73 -14.47 1.57 -29.70
N GLY A 74 -13.34 1.29 -29.06
CA GLY A 74 -13.12 0.09 -28.23
C GLY A 74 -13.44 0.25 -26.73
N GLY A 75 -13.63 1.48 -26.26
CA GLY A 75 -13.67 1.79 -24.84
C GLY A 75 -12.31 1.63 -24.17
N ILE A 76 -12.33 1.56 -22.85
CA ILE A 76 -11.15 1.42 -22.00
C ILE A 76 -11.31 0.17 -21.13
N ARG A 77 -10.25 -0.63 -21.00
CA ARG A 77 -10.17 -1.75 -20.06
C ARG A 77 -9.47 -1.26 -18.79
N MET A 78 -10.17 -1.21 -17.67
CA MET A 78 -9.63 -0.67 -16.43
C MET A 78 -9.56 -1.76 -15.35
N VAL A 79 -8.44 -1.81 -14.64
CA VAL A 79 -8.28 -2.58 -13.41
C VAL A 79 -8.12 -1.60 -12.26
N GLY A 80 -8.98 -1.71 -11.25
CA GLY A 80 -8.93 -0.91 -10.02
C GLY A 80 -8.34 -1.71 -8.86
N ALA A 81 -7.45 -1.08 -8.11
CA ALA A 81 -6.89 -1.55 -6.84
C ALA A 81 -6.64 -0.34 -5.91
N HIS A 82 -6.14 -0.58 -4.70
CA HIS A 82 -5.73 0.50 -3.80
C HIS A 82 -4.37 0.23 -3.14
N THR A 83 -3.64 1.31 -2.92
CA THR A 83 -2.26 1.30 -2.41
C THR A 83 -2.17 1.28 -0.89
N ASP A 84 -3.28 1.58 -0.21
CA ASP A 84 -3.36 1.58 1.24
C ASP A 84 -3.86 0.28 1.85
N SER A 85 -3.52 0.12 3.12
CA SER A 85 -3.94 -0.98 3.98
C SER A 85 -4.16 -0.44 5.38
N PRO A 86 -5.01 -1.08 6.21
CA PRO A 86 -5.21 -0.66 7.59
C PRO A 86 -3.90 -0.76 8.38
N CYS A 87 -3.55 0.29 9.12
CA CYS A 87 -2.28 0.38 9.83
C CYS A 87 -2.33 1.29 11.06
N LEU A 88 -1.20 1.40 11.77
CA LEU A 88 -1.00 2.35 12.85
C LEU A 88 -0.12 3.50 12.34
N ARG A 89 -0.66 4.71 12.28
CA ARG A 89 0.07 5.91 11.84
C ARG A 89 0.56 6.73 13.03
N VAL A 90 1.72 7.34 12.93
CA VAL A 90 2.29 8.18 13.99
C VAL A 90 1.55 9.52 14.07
N LYS A 91 1.18 9.96 15.28
CA LYS A 91 0.53 11.27 15.49
C LYS A 91 1.48 12.45 15.20
N PRO A 92 0.95 13.65 14.89
CA PRO A 92 1.76 14.86 14.67
C PRO A 92 2.57 15.32 15.91
N GLN A 93 2.05 15.01 17.11
CA GLN A 93 2.70 15.19 18.42
C GLN A 93 2.73 13.84 19.15
N PRO A 94 3.69 12.95 18.81
CA PRO A 94 3.61 11.55 19.19
C PRO A 94 4.36 11.24 20.48
N GLU A 95 5.23 12.10 20.98
CA GLU A 95 6.13 11.75 22.08
C GLU A 95 5.37 11.42 23.37
N LEU A 96 5.53 10.18 23.83
CA LEU A 96 5.03 9.70 25.10
C LEU A 96 6.20 9.13 25.90
N GLN A 97 6.38 9.58 27.13
CA GLN A 97 7.37 9.01 28.06
C GLN A 97 6.66 8.50 29.31
N ARG A 98 6.72 7.19 29.55
CA ARG A 98 6.03 6.53 30.67
C ARG A 98 6.90 5.41 31.22
N GLN A 99 7.07 5.37 32.54
CA GLN A 99 7.79 4.29 33.22
C GLN A 99 9.20 4.01 32.66
N GLY A 100 9.92 5.06 32.24
CA GLY A 100 11.28 4.93 31.66
C GLY A 100 11.31 4.48 30.19
N PHE A 101 10.17 4.39 29.51
CA PHE A 101 10.08 4.05 28.09
C PHE A 101 9.67 5.26 27.25
N TRP A 102 10.28 5.38 26.07
CA TRP A 102 9.84 6.26 25.00
C TRP A 102 8.90 5.50 24.06
N GLN A 103 7.70 6.02 23.92
CA GLN A 103 6.64 5.51 23.06
C GLN A 103 6.23 6.58 22.04
N LEU A 104 5.60 6.14 20.94
CA LEU A 104 4.94 7.03 19.99
C LEU A 104 3.42 6.84 20.05
N GLY A 105 2.69 7.93 20.24
CA GLY A 105 1.25 7.97 20.08
C GLY A 105 0.86 7.70 18.63
N VAL A 106 -0.13 6.82 18.44
CA VAL A 106 -0.58 6.37 17.11
C VAL A 106 -2.07 6.61 16.89
N GLU A 107 -2.44 6.72 15.61
CA GLU A 107 -3.80 6.69 15.11
C GLU A 107 -4.04 5.38 14.36
N VAL A 108 -5.23 4.82 14.54
CA VAL A 108 -5.66 3.66 13.75
C VAL A 108 -6.15 4.18 12.40
N TYR A 109 -5.47 3.79 11.34
CA TYR A 109 -5.85 4.08 9.97
C TYR A 109 -6.64 2.88 9.41
N GLY A 110 -7.85 3.15 8.92
CA GLY A 110 -8.74 2.13 8.35
C GLY A 110 -9.30 1.13 9.36
N GLY A 111 -9.92 0.06 8.85
CA GLY A 111 -10.56 -1.00 9.64
C GLY A 111 -9.60 -2.04 10.24
N ALA A 112 -8.53 -1.60 10.90
CA ALA A 112 -7.48 -2.51 11.36
C ALA A 112 -7.97 -3.49 12.44
N LEU A 113 -7.66 -4.78 12.27
CA LEU A 113 -7.71 -5.73 13.37
C LEU A 113 -6.58 -5.38 14.34
N LEU A 114 -6.91 -4.96 15.56
CA LEU A 114 -5.93 -4.40 16.50
C LEU A 114 -5.08 -5.49 17.17
N ALA A 115 -5.67 -6.61 17.58
CA ALA A 115 -4.95 -7.66 18.32
C ALA A 115 -3.71 -8.20 17.59
N PRO A 116 -3.72 -8.43 16.26
CA PRO A 116 -2.53 -8.88 15.52
C PRO A 116 -1.32 -7.94 15.52
N TRP A 117 -1.47 -6.66 15.90
CA TRP A 117 -0.37 -5.70 15.99
C TRP A 117 0.47 -5.87 17.26
N PHE A 118 -0.05 -6.57 18.27
CA PHE A 118 0.68 -6.86 19.50
C PHE A 118 1.75 -7.92 19.27
N ASP A 119 2.84 -7.82 20.02
CA ASP A 119 3.99 -8.74 20.02
C ASP A 119 4.59 -8.98 18.63
N ARG A 120 4.59 -7.93 17.80
CA ARG A 120 5.25 -7.89 16.49
C ARG A 120 6.51 -7.05 16.53
N ASP A 121 7.48 -7.48 15.74
CA ASP A 121 8.71 -6.74 15.46
C ASP A 121 8.39 -5.66 14.42
N LEU A 122 8.07 -4.46 14.90
CA LEU A 122 7.61 -3.35 14.06
C LEU A 122 8.77 -2.45 13.64
N SER A 123 8.73 -2.04 12.39
CA SER A 123 9.52 -0.93 11.85
C SER A 123 8.58 0.22 11.45
N LEU A 124 9.17 1.33 11.00
CA LEU A 124 8.47 2.55 10.65
C LEU A 124 8.93 3.02 9.28
N ALA A 125 7.99 3.41 8.42
CA ALA A 125 8.28 3.96 7.11
C ALA A 125 7.24 4.99 6.70
N GLY A 126 7.56 5.83 5.73
CA GLY A 126 6.61 6.76 5.12
C GLY A 126 7.28 8.00 4.57
N ARG A 127 6.53 9.10 4.50
CA ARG A 127 6.99 10.37 3.94
C ARG A 127 7.33 11.36 5.04
N VAL A 128 8.48 12.02 4.93
CA VAL A 128 8.86 13.14 5.79
C VAL A 128 8.93 14.40 4.94
N THR A 129 8.28 15.47 5.40
CA THR A 129 8.33 16.80 4.78
C THR A 129 9.17 17.71 5.65
N PHE A 130 10.20 18.30 5.06
CA PHE A 130 11.22 19.06 5.76
C PHE A 130 11.60 20.32 4.98
N ARG A 131 12.26 21.25 5.67
CA ARG A 131 12.89 22.40 5.02
C ARG A 131 14.39 22.16 4.91
N ARG A 132 14.93 22.46 3.74
CA ARG A 132 16.37 22.47 3.46
C ARG A 132 16.70 23.61 2.53
N ASP A 133 17.74 24.38 2.83
CA ASP A 133 18.20 25.50 2.01
C ASP A 133 17.06 26.49 1.68
N GLY A 134 16.13 26.67 2.64
CA GLY A 134 14.95 27.53 2.51
C GLY A 134 13.79 26.96 1.67
N LYS A 135 13.89 25.75 1.13
CA LYS A 135 12.85 25.08 0.33
C LYS A 135 12.17 23.98 1.11
N VAL A 136 10.87 23.77 0.85
CA VAL A 136 10.11 22.64 1.39
C VAL A 136 10.24 21.47 0.42
N GLU A 137 10.70 20.34 0.95
CA GLU A 137 10.91 19.10 0.21
C GLU A 137 10.28 17.93 0.99
N SER A 138 10.02 16.83 0.28
CA SER A 138 9.53 15.59 0.90
C SER A 138 10.39 14.42 0.45
N GLN A 139 10.71 13.51 1.37
CA GLN A 139 11.50 12.32 1.10
C GLN A 139 10.89 11.11 1.79
N LEU A 140 10.94 9.95 1.14
CA LEU A 140 10.55 8.69 1.76
C LEU A 140 11.67 8.19 2.67
N ILE A 141 11.31 7.69 3.84
CA ILE A 141 12.22 6.97 4.73
C ILE A 141 11.67 5.59 5.05
N ASP A 142 12.56 4.66 5.32
CA ASP A 142 12.25 3.36 5.89
C ASP A 142 13.36 2.94 6.86
N PHE A 143 13.02 2.85 8.14
CA PHE A 143 13.98 2.45 9.18
C PHE A 143 14.50 1.02 8.96
N LYS A 144 13.71 0.14 8.34
CA LYS A 144 13.96 -1.29 8.06
C LYS A 144 14.21 -2.20 9.27
N LEU A 145 14.92 -1.71 10.28
CA LEU A 145 15.19 -2.40 11.52
C LEU A 145 13.91 -2.47 12.38
N PRO A 146 13.69 -3.56 13.12
CA PRO A 146 12.58 -3.65 14.07
C PRO A 146 12.87 -2.74 15.28
N ILE A 147 12.44 -1.48 15.18
CA ILE A 147 12.69 -0.44 16.17
C ILE A 147 11.55 -0.28 17.19
N ALA A 148 10.45 -1.01 17.04
CA ALA A 148 9.29 -0.85 17.89
C ALA A 148 8.55 -2.16 18.18
N VAL A 149 7.84 -2.19 19.30
CA VAL A 149 6.96 -3.30 19.70
C VAL A 149 5.77 -2.79 20.50
N ILE A 150 4.60 -3.40 20.31
CA ILE A 150 3.42 -3.21 21.16
C ILE A 150 3.26 -4.46 22.02
N PRO A 151 3.76 -4.48 23.27
CA PRO A 151 3.74 -5.69 24.08
C PRO A 151 2.33 -5.99 24.61
N ASN A 152 1.93 -7.26 24.59
CA ASN A 152 0.75 -7.70 25.34
C ASN A 152 0.96 -7.58 26.85
N LEU A 153 -0.14 -7.35 27.57
CA LEU A 153 -0.16 -7.54 29.01
C LEU A 153 -0.08 -9.04 29.33
N ALA A 154 0.84 -9.42 30.22
CA ALA A 154 1.00 -10.81 30.63
C ALA A 154 -0.32 -11.40 31.17
N ILE A 155 -0.66 -12.62 30.74
CA ILE A 155 -1.90 -13.32 31.14
C ILE A 155 -2.06 -13.47 32.67
N HIS A 156 -0.95 -13.49 33.41
CA HIS A 156 -0.97 -13.52 34.89
C HIS A 156 -1.66 -12.28 35.50
N LEU A 157 -1.58 -11.14 34.79
CA LEU A 157 -2.18 -9.85 35.13
C LEU A 157 -3.51 -9.60 34.40
N ASN A 158 -3.80 -10.37 33.34
CA ASN A 158 -5.08 -10.39 32.63
C ASN A 158 -5.57 -11.84 32.44
N ARG A 159 -6.10 -12.43 33.51
CA ARG A 159 -6.43 -13.87 33.56
C ARG A 159 -7.54 -14.28 32.59
N THR A 160 -8.38 -13.34 32.19
CA THR A 160 -9.52 -13.56 31.28
C THR A 160 -9.22 -13.09 29.86
N ALA A 161 -7.95 -12.84 29.49
CA ALA A 161 -7.57 -12.34 28.16
C ALA A 161 -8.13 -13.18 27.00
N ASN A 162 -8.21 -14.51 27.18
CA ASN A 162 -8.72 -15.44 26.17
C ASN A 162 -10.25 -15.38 25.97
N GLU A 163 -10.99 -14.72 26.86
CA GLU A 163 -12.41 -14.42 26.70
C GLU A 163 -12.65 -13.22 25.76
N GLY A 164 -11.58 -12.49 25.43
CA GLY A 164 -11.61 -11.27 24.65
C GLY A 164 -11.78 -10.01 25.52
N TRP A 165 -11.20 -8.90 25.07
CA TRP A 165 -11.41 -7.58 25.67
C TRP A 165 -11.47 -6.49 24.60
N ALA A 166 -12.06 -5.35 24.95
CA ALA A 166 -12.04 -4.18 24.10
C ALA A 166 -10.67 -3.49 24.20
N ILE A 167 -9.83 -3.68 23.18
CA ILE A 167 -8.53 -3.01 23.09
C ILE A 167 -8.74 -1.50 22.98
N ASN A 168 -8.19 -0.74 23.92
CA ASN A 168 -8.22 0.71 23.88
C ASN A 168 -7.09 1.25 22.99
N ALA A 169 -7.44 1.72 21.79
CA ALA A 169 -6.46 2.22 20.82
C ALA A 169 -5.56 3.35 21.35
N GLN A 170 -6.09 4.23 22.20
CA GLN A 170 -5.34 5.37 22.73
C GLN A 170 -4.32 4.97 23.82
N ASN A 171 -4.61 3.92 24.57
CA ASN A 171 -3.84 3.53 25.75
C ASN A 171 -2.94 2.31 25.52
N GLU A 172 -3.37 1.37 24.67
CA GLU A 172 -2.73 0.06 24.51
C GLU A 172 -1.91 -0.08 23.22
N LEU A 173 -2.16 0.73 22.19
CA LEU A 173 -1.44 0.66 20.91
C LEU A 173 -0.17 1.51 20.78
N PRO A 174 0.13 2.54 21.60
CA PRO A 174 1.39 3.27 21.47
C PRO A 174 2.62 2.35 21.55
N PRO A 175 3.39 2.15 20.46
CA PRO A 175 4.52 1.24 20.46
C PRO A 175 5.67 1.78 21.32
N ILE A 176 6.42 0.89 21.96
CA ILE A 176 7.66 1.21 22.67
C ILE A 176 8.81 1.19 21.68
N LEU A 177 9.63 2.24 21.67
CA LEU A 177 10.81 2.37 20.79
C LEU A 177 12.12 2.18 21.55
N ALA A 178 12.24 2.79 22.72
CA ALA A 178 13.49 2.82 23.48
C ALA A 178 13.25 2.99 24.98
N GLN A 179 14.29 2.74 25.77
CA GLN A 179 14.37 3.17 27.16
C GLN A 179 15.01 4.56 27.23
N VAL A 180 14.51 5.41 28.12
CA VAL A 180 15.05 6.75 28.40
C VAL A 180 15.56 6.81 29.84
N ALA A 181 16.75 7.39 30.02
CA ALA A 181 17.38 7.54 31.32
C ALA A 181 17.13 8.94 31.89
N GLY A 182 16.65 9.02 33.13
CA GLY A 182 16.42 10.29 33.81
C GLY A 182 15.39 11.17 33.11
N ASP A 183 15.70 12.47 32.99
CA ASP A 183 14.80 13.49 32.43
C ASP A 183 15.08 13.80 30.94
N GLU A 184 15.81 12.93 30.23
CA GLU A 184 16.08 13.11 28.80
C GLU A 184 14.78 13.08 27.98
N ARG A 185 14.49 14.19 27.31
CA ARG A 185 13.33 14.29 26.41
C ARG A 185 13.70 13.78 25.04
N ALA A 186 13.04 12.72 24.62
CA ALA A 186 13.15 12.22 23.27
C ALA A 186 12.48 13.21 22.31
N ASP A 187 13.12 13.46 21.18
CA ASP A 187 12.63 14.33 20.11
C ASP A 187 12.47 13.48 18.85
N PHE A 188 11.22 13.24 18.45
CA PHE A 188 10.96 12.39 17.29
C PHE A 188 11.40 13.07 15.98
N ARG A 189 11.28 14.39 15.87
CA ARG A 189 11.71 15.13 14.67
C ARG A 189 13.24 15.13 14.53
N ALA A 190 13.97 15.15 15.64
CA ALA A 190 15.42 14.94 15.62
C ALA A 190 15.76 13.53 15.10
N LEU A 191 15.06 12.48 15.56
CA LEU A 191 15.24 11.12 15.04
C LEU A 191 14.99 11.03 13.53
N LEU A 192 13.95 11.71 13.02
CA LEU A 192 13.67 11.75 11.58
C LEU A 192 14.74 12.50 10.78
N THR A 193 15.31 13.57 11.36
CA THR A 193 16.44 14.29 10.75
C THR A 193 17.65 13.38 10.61
N ASP A 194 17.97 12.61 11.65
CA ASP A 194 19.05 11.62 11.62
C ASP A 194 18.78 10.51 10.59
N GLN A 195 17.54 10.03 10.49
CA GLN A 195 17.18 9.01 9.51
C GLN A 195 17.32 9.52 8.07
N LEU A 196 16.88 10.76 7.78
CA LEU A 196 17.09 11.41 6.48
C LEU A 196 18.58 11.51 6.12
N ALA A 197 19.42 11.86 7.09
CA ALA A 197 20.86 11.93 6.89
C ALA A 197 21.48 10.54 6.64
N ARG A 198 21.06 9.51 7.38
CA ARG A 198 21.57 8.13 7.24
C ARG A 198 21.17 7.49 5.91
N GLU A 199 19.92 7.66 5.50
CA GLU A 199 19.37 6.97 4.32
C GLU A 199 19.70 7.70 3.02
N HIS A 200 19.70 9.03 3.04
CA HIS A 200 19.79 9.85 1.82
C HIS A 200 20.94 10.86 1.83
N GLY A 201 21.70 10.98 2.92
CA GLY A 201 22.72 12.03 3.06
C GLY A 201 22.14 13.45 3.09
N LEU A 202 20.86 13.59 3.44
CA LEU A 202 20.15 14.88 3.47
C LEU A 202 20.22 15.48 4.88
N ASN A 203 20.78 16.68 4.99
CA ASN A 203 20.77 17.46 6.23
C ASN A 203 19.59 18.44 6.17
N ALA A 204 18.51 18.13 6.87
CA ALA A 204 17.35 19.03 6.96
C ALA A 204 17.63 20.16 7.96
N ASP A 205 17.19 21.38 7.63
CA ASP A 205 17.20 22.50 8.58
C ASP A 205 16.20 22.25 9.71
N VAL A 206 15.04 21.69 9.34
CA VAL A 206 13.95 21.32 10.25
C VAL A 206 13.00 20.33 9.58
N VAL A 207 12.59 19.30 10.31
CA VAL A 207 11.45 18.45 9.93
C VAL A 207 10.15 19.18 10.28
N LEU A 208 9.32 19.44 9.26
CA LEU A 208 8.06 20.17 9.42
C LEU A 208 6.96 19.20 9.85
N ASP A 209 6.73 18.16 9.06
CA ASP A 209 5.67 17.18 9.26
C ASP A 209 6.01 15.84 8.62
N TYR A 210 5.18 14.82 8.87
CA TYR A 210 5.41 13.47 8.39
C TYR A 210 4.12 12.64 8.33
N GLU A 211 4.13 11.65 7.45
CA GLU A 211 3.09 10.62 7.35
C GLU A 211 3.77 9.26 7.40
N LEU A 212 3.84 8.68 8.61
CA LEU A 212 4.58 7.46 8.89
C LEU A 212 3.66 6.37 9.42
N SER A 213 3.81 5.16 8.89
CA SER A 213 3.06 3.97 9.28
C SER A 213 3.99 2.93 9.87
N PHE A 214 3.59 2.36 11.01
CA PHE A 214 4.23 1.14 11.51
C PHE A 214 3.92 -0.03 10.58
N TYR A 215 4.86 -0.96 10.45
CA TYR A 215 4.68 -2.17 9.68
C TYR A 215 5.45 -3.35 10.28
N ASP A 216 4.96 -4.56 10.07
CA ASP A 216 5.63 -5.80 10.50
C ASP A 216 6.88 -6.04 9.63
N THR A 217 8.03 -6.22 10.28
CA THR A 217 9.30 -6.53 9.60
C THR A 217 9.35 -7.96 9.06
N GLN A 218 8.47 -8.84 9.53
CA GLN A 218 8.34 -10.20 9.00
C GLN A 218 7.93 -10.14 7.53
N SER A 219 8.83 -10.61 6.65
CA SER A 219 8.56 -10.67 5.21
C SER A 219 7.43 -11.65 4.89
N ALA A 220 6.69 -11.37 3.81
CA ALA A 220 5.72 -12.32 3.29
C ALA A 220 6.40 -13.64 2.89
N ALA A 221 5.70 -14.76 3.07
CA ALA A 221 6.24 -16.08 2.81
C ALA A 221 5.18 -17.03 2.26
N VAL A 222 5.64 -18.01 1.47
CA VAL A 222 4.83 -19.18 1.11
C VAL A 222 4.78 -20.12 2.31
N VAL A 223 3.58 -20.56 2.69
CA VAL A 223 3.33 -21.41 3.88
C VAL A 223 2.37 -22.56 3.55
N GLY A 224 2.30 -23.54 4.44
CA GLY A 224 1.48 -24.75 4.30
C GLY A 224 2.29 -25.98 3.90
N LEU A 225 1.76 -27.18 4.19
CA LEU A 225 2.47 -28.45 3.98
C LEU A 225 2.97 -28.63 2.54
N ASN A 226 2.21 -28.15 1.56
CA ASN A 226 2.57 -28.20 0.14
C ASN A 226 2.89 -26.83 -0.46
N GLY A 227 3.06 -25.79 0.38
CA GLY A 227 3.25 -24.41 -0.09
C GLY A 227 2.00 -23.82 -0.74
N ASP A 228 0.82 -24.16 -0.21
CA ASP A 228 -0.47 -23.81 -0.80
C ASP A 228 -0.86 -22.34 -0.60
N PHE A 229 -0.27 -21.67 0.39
CA PHE A 229 -0.69 -20.34 0.84
C PHE A 229 0.44 -19.33 0.77
N LEU A 230 0.07 -18.06 0.69
CA LEU A 230 0.97 -16.93 0.86
C LEU A 230 0.47 -16.09 2.04
N ALA A 231 1.33 -15.88 3.02
CA ALA A 231 1.04 -15.10 4.22
C ALA A 231 1.92 -13.87 4.25
N GLY A 232 1.33 -12.70 4.49
CA GLY A 232 2.04 -11.44 4.58
C GLY A 232 1.10 -10.29 4.90
N ALA A 233 1.65 -9.20 5.44
CA ALA A 233 0.92 -7.96 5.63
C ALA A 233 0.54 -7.33 4.28
N ARG A 234 -0.51 -6.50 4.26
CA ARG A 234 -0.91 -5.66 3.12
C ARG A 234 -1.30 -6.40 1.83
N LEU A 235 -1.56 -7.72 1.90
CA LEU A 235 -2.13 -8.45 0.77
C LEU A 235 -3.41 -7.78 0.28
N ASP A 236 -4.23 -7.30 1.22
CA ASP A 236 -5.26 -6.32 0.95
C ASP A 236 -4.62 -4.90 0.90
N ASN A 237 -4.46 -4.27 -0.25
CA ASN A 237 -4.78 -4.74 -1.61
C ASN A 237 -3.59 -4.68 -2.57
N LEU A 238 -2.37 -4.70 -2.02
CA LEU A 238 -1.14 -4.69 -2.82
C LEU A 238 -1.01 -5.94 -3.70
N LEU A 239 -1.68 -7.05 -3.36
CA LEU A 239 -1.81 -8.20 -4.25
C LEU A 239 -2.44 -7.80 -5.60
N SER A 240 -3.53 -7.03 -5.58
CA SER A 240 -4.20 -6.61 -6.82
C SER A 240 -3.43 -5.52 -7.54
N CYS A 241 -2.73 -4.62 -6.82
CA CYS A 241 -1.81 -3.67 -7.43
C CYS A 241 -0.72 -4.40 -8.23
N TYR A 242 -0.06 -5.38 -7.61
CA TYR A 242 0.98 -6.17 -8.26
C TYR A 242 0.43 -7.00 -9.43
N ALA A 243 -0.69 -7.70 -9.24
CA ALA A 243 -1.31 -8.48 -10.31
C ALA A 243 -1.75 -7.60 -11.50
N GLY A 244 -2.34 -6.44 -11.22
CA GLY A 244 -2.75 -5.46 -12.23
C GLY A 244 -1.56 -4.86 -12.97
N MET A 245 -0.47 -4.54 -12.27
CA MET A 245 0.78 -4.10 -12.87
C MET A 245 1.35 -5.18 -13.80
N GLN A 246 1.49 -6.42 -13.33
CA GLN A 246 2.00 -7.52 -14.13
C GLN A 246 1.11 -7.77 -15.36
N ALA A 247 -0.21 -7.69 -15.22
CA ALA A 247 -1.14 -7.83 -16.34
C ALA A 247 -0.98 -6.71 -17.37
N LEU A 248 -0.83 -5.45 -16.93
CA LEU A 248 -0.66 -4.30 -17.83
C LEU A 248 0.69 -4.36 -18.55
N LEU A 249 1.76 -4.74 -17.86
CA LEU A 249 3.11 -4.86 -18.41
C LEU A 249 3.22 -5.97 -19.46
N ASN A 250 2.57 -7.11 -19.23
CA ASN A 250 2.65 -8.30 -20.09
C ASN A 250 1.49 -8.41 -21.10
N SER A 251 0.58 -7.45 -21.13
CA SER A 251 -0.54 -7.48 -22.08
C SER A 251 -0.05 -7.22 -23.51
N GLU A 252 -0.39 -8.11 -24.43
CA GLU A 252 -0.13 -7.96 -25.88
C GLU A 252 -1.33 -7.39 -26.66
N SER A 253 -2.38 -6.96 -25.95
CA SER A 253 -3.61 -6.48 -26.58
C SER A 253 -3.42 -5.11 -27.26
N ASP A 254 -4.12 -4.91 -28.38
CA ASP A 254 -4.21 -3.62 -29.07
C ASP A 254 -5.25 -2.65 -28.44
N GLU A 255 -5.87 -3.04 -27.31
CA GLU A 255 -6.85 -2.23 -26.58
C GLU A 255 -6.17 -1.21 -25.64
N THR A 256 -6.87 -0.10 -25.40
CA THR A 256 -6.47 0.88 -24.37
C THR A 256 -6.76 0.31 -22.99
N ALA A 257 -5.75 0.29 -22.13
CA ALA A 257 -5.84 -0.32 -20.81
C ALA A 257 -5.24 0.58 -19.72
N LEU A 258 -5.90 0.62 -18.56
CA LEU A 258 -5.51 1.40 -17.38
C LEU A 258 -5.39 0.47 -16.16
N LEU A 259 -4.35 0.69 -15.37
CA LEU A 259 -4.29 0.28 -13.97
C LEU A 259 -4.49 1.53 -13.11
N VAL A 260 -5.49 1.49 -12.23
CA VAL A 260 -5.84 2.56 -11.30
C VAL A 260 -5.59 2.05 -9.88
N CYS A 261 -4.56 2.57 -9.21
CA CYS A 261 -4.24 2.24 -7.83
C CYS A 261 -4.35 3.51 -6.98
N THR A 262 -5.41 3.63 -6.20
CA THR A 262 -5.69 4.82 -5.39
C THR A 262 -5.39 4.60 -3.90
N ASP A 263 -5.02 5.66 -3.21
CA ASP A 263 -4.92 5.70 -1.74
C ASP A 263 -6.31 5.88 -1.10
N HIS A 264 -6.37 5.84 0.23
CA HIS A 264 -7.53 6.16 1.05
C HIS A 264 -8.77 5.26 0.88
N GLU A 265 -8.65 4.06 0.32
CA GLU A 265 -9.80 3.16 0.19
C GLU A 265 -10.33 2.73 1.56
N GLU A 266 -9.42 2.41 2.48
CA GLU A 266 -9.71 1.89 3.82
C GLU A 266 -10.41 2.90 4.74
N VAL A 267 -10.49 4.16 4.30
CA VAL A 267 -11.13 5.28 5.02
C VAL A 267 -12.28 5.92 4.21
N GLY A 268 -12.73 5.27 3.14
CA GLY A 268 -13.92 5.66 2.38
C GLY A 268 -13.66 6.34 1.03
N SER A 269 -12.40 6.43 0.58
CA SER A 269 -11.98 6.93 -0.75
C SER A 269 -12.20 8.41 -1.05
N SER A 270 -12.94 9.16 -0.23
CA SER A 270 -13.27 10.58 -0.46
C SER A 270 -12.08 11.51 -0.16
N SER A 271 -11.12 11.55 -1.08
CA SER A 271 -9.96 12.44 -1.06
C SER A 271 -9.52 12.79 -2.49
N THR A 272 -8.60 13.75 -2.66
CA THR A 272 -8.15 14.17 -3.99
C THR A 272 -7.39 13.07 -4.76
N CYS A 273 -6.80 12.11 -4.06
CA CYS A 273 -6.08 10.97 -4.61
C CYS A 273 -6.81 9.62 -4.44
N GLY A 274 -7.98 9.61 -3.80
CA GLY A 274 -8.78 8.40 -3.59
C GLY A 274 -9.73 8.07 -4.74
N ALA A 275 -10.36 6.90 -4.68
CA ALA A 275 -11.23 6.40 -5.76
C ALA A 275 -12.54 7.21 -5.94
N ASP A 276 -13.02 7.86 -4.87
CA ASP A 276 -14.18 8.77 -4.90
C ASP A 276 -13.74 10.23 -5.18
N GLY A 277 -12.46 10.42 -5.49
CA GLY A 277 -11.90 11.68 -5.97
C GLY A 277 -11.94 11.81 -7.49
N ALA A 278 -11.67 13.02 -7.98
CA ALA A 278 -11.73 13.33 -9.41
C ALA A 278 -10.52 12.84 -10.24
N MET A 279 -9.55 12.13 -9.64
CA MET A 279 -8.29 11.77 -10.31
C MET A 279 -8.52 10.97 -11.59
N LEU A 280 -9.26 9.86 -11.51
CA LEU A 280 -9.50 9.00 -12.67
C LEU A 280 -10.27 9.73 -13.76
N GLU A 281 -11.35 10.43 -13.39
CA GLU A 281 -12.17 11.20 -14.32
C GLU A 281 -11.34 12.25 -15.07
N GLN A 282 -10.55 13.04 -14.34
CA GLN A 282 -9.70 14.08 -14.94
C GLN A 282 -8.66 13.48 -15.89
N ILE A 283 -8.05 12.35 -15.53
CA ILE A 283 -7.09 11.66 -16.40
C ILE A 283 -7.79 11.18 -17.68
N VAL A 284 -8.91 10.48 -17.57
CA VAL A 284 -9.62 9.95 -18.76
C VAL A 284 -10.15 11.07 -19.66
N GLN A 285 -10.65 12.17 -19.09
CA GLN A 285 -11.07 13.35 -19.88
C GLN A 285 -9.90 13.92 -20.69
N ARG A 286 -8.67 13.92 -20.15
CA ARG A 286 -7.47 14.38 -20.86
C ARG A 286 -6.99 13.43 -21.95
N LEU A 287 -7.45 12.19 -21.96
CA LEU A 287 -7.16 11.21 -23.02
C LEU A 287 -8.12 11.33 -24.21
N LEU A 288 -9.15 12.18 -24.11
CA LEU A 288 -10.25 12.25 -25.08
C LEU A 288 -10.44 13.68 -25.60
N PRO A 289 -10.93 13.87 -26.85
CA PRO A 289 -10.99 15.19 -27.46
C PRO A 289 -12.05 16.12 -26.87
N SER A 290 -13.13 15.55 -26.30
CA SER A 290 -14.29 16.31 -25.85
C SER A 290 -15.02 15.61 -24.69
N SER A 291 -15.90 16.36 -24.01
CA SER A 291 -16.76 15.81 -22.96
C SER A 291 -17.79 14.81 -23.49
N GLU A 292 -18.28 14.99 -24.73
CA GLU A 292 -19.18 14.02 -25.36
C GLU A 292 -18.45 12.69 -25.62
N ASP A 293 -17.21 12.76 -26.09
CA ASP A 293 -16.36 11.61 -26.32
C ASP A 293 -16.01 10.86 -25.02
N TYR A 294 -15.84 11.60 -23.92
CA TYR A 294 -15.74 11.01 -22.58
C TYR A 294 -16.94 10.13 -22.25
N VAL A 295 -18.14 10.68 -22.32
CA VAL A 295 -19.37 9.93 -22.00
C VAL A 295 -19.50 8.69 -22.88
N ARG A 296 -19.31 8.83 -24.19
CA ARG A 296 -19.40 7.71 -25.16
C ARG A 296 -18.36 6.62 -24.90
N THR A 297 -17.14 7.00 -24.53
CA THR A 297 -16.05 6.06 -24.22
C THR A 297 -16.34 5.29 -22.95
N ILE A 298 -16.82 5.96 -21.89
CA ILE A 298 -17.17 5.31 -20.63
C ILE A 298 -18.25 4.24 -20.83
N GLN A 299 -19.28 4.50 -21.66
CA GLN A 299 -20.32 3.50 -21.97
C GLN A 299 -19.80 2.25 -22.71
N LYS A 300 -18.59 2.29 -23.26
CA LYS A 300 -17.91 1.16 -23.91
C LYS A 300 -16.80 0.57 -23.03
N SER A 301 -16.57 1.14 -21.87
CA SER A 301 -15.48 0.79 -20.97
C SER A 301 -15.95 -0.19 -19.90
N LEU A 302 -14.99 -0.90 -19.31
CA LEU A 302 -15.24 -1.80 -18.18
C LEU A 302 -14.15 -1.61 -17.12
N LEU A 303 -14.57 -1.46 -15.87
CA LEU A 303 -13.70 -1.45 -14.69
C LEU A 303 -13.92 -2.73 -13.89
N THR A 304 -12.84 -3.45 -13.62
CA THR A 304 -12.84 -4.60 -12.71
C THR A 304 -12.00 -4.30 -11.47
N LYS A 305 -12.51 -4.66 -10.29
CA LYS A 305 -11.76 -4.65 -9.02
C LYS A 305 -11.56 -6.10 -8.58
N PRO A 306 -10.36 -6.69 -8.72
CA PRO A 306 -10.10 -8.04 -8.24
C PRO A 306 -10.31 -8.08 -6.72
N SER A 307 -11.06 -9.08 -6.23
CA SER A 307 -11.31 -9.20 -4.80
C SER A 307 -10.23 -10.02 -4.11
N THR A 308 -9.73 -9.54 -2.98
CA THR A 308 -8.72 -10.17 -2.11
C THR A 308 -9.31 -11.17 -1.09
N TRP A 309 -10.64 -11.21 -0.96
CA TRP A 309 -11.33 -12.05 0.02
C TRP A 309 -11.52 -13.51 -0.43
N GLY A 310 -10.80 -14.43 0.21
CA GLY A 310 -11.00 -15.88 0.11
C GLY A 310 -11.82 -16.46 1.27
N TYR A 311 -12.41 -17.63 1.06
CA TYR A 311 -13.16 -18.40 2.06
C TYR A 311 -12.30 -18.78 3.28
N ARG A 312 -12.83 -18.61 4.50
CA ARG A 312 -12.20 -19.00 5.78
C ARG A 312 -12.94 -20.21 6.39
N PRO A 313 -12.34 -21.42 6.42
CA PRO A 313 -12.99 -22.62 6.92
C PRO A 313 -13.39 -22.58 8.41
N THR A 314 -12.74 -21.75 9.22
CA THR A 314 -12.98 -21.65 10.67
C THR A 314 -14.11 -20.71 11.05
N THR A 315 -14.65 -19.92 10.11
CA THR A 315 -15.74 -18.96 10.33
C THR A 315 -16.85 -19.16 9.29
N LEU A 316 -17.40 -20.37 9.23
CA LEU A 316 -18.41 -20.80 8.25
C LEU A 316 -19.68 -19.94 8.26
N THR A 317 -20.04 -19.36 9.40
CA THR A 317 -21.26 -18.55 9.58
C THR A 317 -21.16 -17.14 9.01
N ALA A 318 -19.96 -16.69 8.64
CA ALA A 318 -19.75 -15.35 8.09
C ALA A 318 -19.97 -15.26 6.56
N TYR A 319 -20.20 -16.38 5.88
CA TYR A 319 -20.39 -16.45 4.42
C TYR A 319 -21.83 -16.82 4.05
N THR A 320 -22.39 -16.16 3.06
CA THR A 320 -23.66 -16.58 2.45
C THR A 320 -23.48 -17.94 1.74
N PRO A 321 -24.28 -18.97 2.06
CA PRO A 321 -24.12 -20.33 1.52
C PRO A 321 -24.15 -20.44 -0.02
N THR A 322 -24.72 -19.44 -0.70
CA THR A 322 -24.94 -19.41 -2.15
C THR A 322 -23.81 -18.78 -2.95
N THR A 323 -22.82 -18.15 -2.29
CA THR A 323 -21.65 -17.53 -2.93
C THR A 323 -20.34 -17.89 -2.20
N PRO A 324 -19.99 -19.19 -2.11
CA PRO A 324 -18.69 -19.58 -1.58
C PRO A 324 -17.59 -19.10 -2.53
N LYS A 325 -16.85 -18.06 -2.15
CA LYS A 325 -15.57 -17.71 -2.77
C LYS A 325 -14.52 -18.72 -2.33
N ASN A 326 -14.62 -19.97 -2.81
CA ASN A 326 -13.60 -20.98 -2.55
C ASN A 326 -12.24 -20.34 -2.83
N MET A 327 -11.34 -20.33 -1.85
CA MET A 327 -9.92 -20.19 -2.16
C MET A 327 -9.65 -21.33 -3.11
N THR A 328 -9.54 -21.06 -4.40
CA THR A 328 -9.23 -22.11 -5.36
C THR A 328 -7.82 -22.55 -4.97
N PRO A 329 -7.60 -23.78 -4.49
CA PRO A 329 -6.25 -24.28 -4.42
C PRO A 329 -5.75 -24.19 -5.85
N ILE A 330 -4.67 -23.46 -6.06
CA ILE A 330 -4.03 -23.41 -7.36
C ILE A 330 -3.49 -24.83 -7.59
N MET A 331 -4.31 -25.68 -8.20
CA MET A 331 -4.07 -27.11 -8.37
C MET A 331 -2.73 -27.33 -9.08
N VAL A 332 -1.89 -28.14 -8.45
CA VAL A 332 -0.65 -28.65 -9.01
C VAL A 332 -1.02 -29.80 -9.96
N PRO A 333 -0.74 -29.74 -11.27
CA PRO A 333 -0.66 -30.95 -12.06
C PRO A 333 0.59 -31.68 -11.58
N SER A 334 0.43 -32.82 -10.93
CA SER A 334 1.55 -33.72 -10.67
C SER A 334 2.11 -34.18 -12.00
N SER A 335 3.24 -33.62 -12.44
CA SER A 335 4.08 -34.24 -13.46
C SER A 335 4.80 -35.43 -12.82
N THR A 336 4.15 -36.58 -12.77
CA THR A 336 4.84 -37.85 -12.59
C THR A 336 5.74 -38.06 -13.81
N PRO A 337 7.07 -38.23 -13.64
CA PRO A 337 7.90 -38.70 -14.73
C PRO A 337 7.54 -40.17 -14.99
N GLY A 338 7.08 -40.48 -16.20
CA GLY A 338 6.92 -41.85 -16.63
C GLY A 338 8.24 -42.61 -16.56
N ARG A 339 8.17 -43.84 -16.04
CA ARG A 339 9.01 -44.95 -16.48
C ARG A 339 8.14 -45.90 -17.29
#